data_AF-X6LJH5-F1
#
_entry.id   AF-X6LJH5-F1
#
_cell.length_a   1.000
_cell.length_b   1.000
_cell.length_c   1.000
_cell.angle_alpha   90.00
_cell.angle_beta   90.00
_cell.angle_gamma   90.00
#
_symmetry.space_group_name_H-M   'P 1'
#
loop_
_entity.id
_entity.type
_entity.pdbx_description
1 polymer ?
#
loop_
_entity_poly.entity_id
_entity_poly.type
_entity_poly.pdbx_seq_one_letter_code
_entity_poly.pdbx_strand_id
1 'polypeptide(L)'
;MLLHLPKFQHLLHHPDIHLCIIDQIKIIQTQLDTFDNWSLIEDRLNSLQYLCISKETSDVVVQCYKQVFKRDIWTYADLLCVISVKLSEQQLDDVIEFFMGIIDKGEYVHYRCAESIAKIALKLNERQLNKVFKCLMNAFESGKITICKECAHALATISSQLGGKQLDNAFQCLIHRFPLYFYNDDFQTDLIQFLMKLKEEQLGDVFKFLIDGLSDEKENDGVRKKVAELIGKISMKWNEKQLIDAFNSLIDIFNAIDDSYDAFNAVREAIAEITVKLPGRQFDNAFNYLISRLNSRNNAYYLFIRLHKDWMKNK
;
A
#
# COMPACT_ATOMS: atom_id res chain seq x y z
N MET A 1 -13.79 25.49 18.24
CA MET A 1 -13.02 26.55 18.93
C MET A 1 -11.56 26.41 18.51
N LEU A 2 -10.99 27.39 17.79
CA LEU A 2 -9.57 27.36 17.38
C LEU A 2 -8.69 27.54 18.62
N LEU A 3 -8.38 26.44 19.29
CA LEU A 3 -7.46 26.44 20.41
C LEU A 3 -6.07 26.82 19.88
N HIS A 4 -5.54 27.96 20.28
CA HIS A 4 -4.14 28.36 20.02
C HIS A 4 -3.12 27.47 20.77
N LEU A 5 -3.52 26.26 21.20
CA LEU A 5 -2.72 25.31 21.97
C LEU A 5 -1.33 25.03 21.37
N PRO A 6 -1.16 24.89 20.03
CA PRO A 6 0.17 24.70 19.45
C PRO A 6 1.17 25.81 19.81
N LYS A 7 0.71 27.05 20.00
CA LYS A 7 1.56 28.21 20.35
C LYS A 7 2.02 28.21 21.81
N PHE A 8 1.41 27.39 22.66
CA PHE A 8 1.67 27.37 24.10
C PHE A 8 2.37 26.11 24.60
N GLN A 9 2.85 25.23 23.71
CA GLN A 9 3.46 23.94 24.09
C GLN A 9 4.57 24.06 25.16
N HIS A 10 5.37 25.13 25.12
CA HIS A 10 6.42 25.39 26.10
C HIS A 10 5.91 25.65 27.53
N LEU A 11 4.71 26.23 27.68
CA LEU A 11 4.08 26.43 29.00
C LEU A 11 3.52 25.13 29.56
N LEU A 12 3.17 24.18 28.68
CA LEU A 12 2.54 22.93 29.09
C LEU A 12 3.52 21.95 29.76
N HIS A 13 4.83 22.25 29.77
CA HIS A 13 5.85 21.46 30.45
C HIS A 13 5.94 21.66 31.97
N HIS A 14 5.18 22.61 32.54
CA HIS A 14 5.18 22.84 33.97
C HIS A 14 4.48 21.68 34.71
N PRO A 15 5.06 21.08 35.77
CA PRO A 15 4.48 19.93 36.46
C PRO A 15 3.02 20.13 36.91
N ASP A 16 2.70 21.30 37.47
CA ASP A 16 1.32 21.60 37.90
C ASP A 16 0.34 21.70 36.72
N ILE A 17 0.80 22.18 35.56
CA ILE A 17 -0.01 22.25 34.34
C ILE A 17 -0.20 20.84 33.78
N HIS A 18 0.82 19.98 33.84
CA HIS A 18 0.71 18.56 33.46
C HIS A 18 -0.37 17.81 34.26
N LEU A 19 -0.39 17.98 35.58
CA LEU A 19 -1.42 17.36 36.42
C LEU A 19 -2.82 17.85 36.04
N CYS A 20 -2.98 19.16 35.85
CA CYS A 20 -4.24 19.74 35.41
C CYS A 20 -4.69 19.18 34.05
N ILE A 21 -3.78 19.04 33.07
CA ILE A 21 -4.07 18.43 31.77
C ILE A 21 -4.56 16.98 31.94
N ILE A 22 -3.87 16.18 32.75
CA ILE A 22 -4.26 14.78 32.99
C ILE A 22 -5.67 14.70 33.58
N ASP A 23 -5.98 15.55 34.57
CA ASP A 23 -7.30 15.58 35.18
C ASP A 23 -8.39 15.99 34.17
N GLN A 24 -8.10 16.95 33.30
CA GLN A 24 -9.01 17.33 32.22
C GLN A 24 -9.24 16.18 31.21
N ILE A 25 -8.19 15.44 30.83
CA ILE A 25 -8.33 14.29 29.92
C ILE A 25 -9.19 13.21 30.59
N LYS A 26 -9.01 12.94 31.89
CA LYS A 26 -9.85 11.97 32.63
C LYS A 26 -11.30 12.41 32.73
N ILE A 27 -11.55 13.72 32.92
CA ILE A 27 -12.91 14.27 32.88
C ILE A 27 -13.53 14.04 31.50
N ILE A 28 -12.80 14.33 30.42
CA ILE A 28 -13.27 14.06 29.06
C ILE A 28 -13.56 12.56 28.91
N GLN A 29 -12.64 11.70 29.33
CA GLN A 29 -12.76 10.24 29.24
C GLN A 29 -14.03 9.70 29.92
N THR A 30 -14.35 10.17 31.14
CA THR A 30 -15.57 9.76 31.86
C THR A 30 -16.85 10.28 31.20
N GLN A 31 -16.80 11.43 30.55
CA GLN A 31 -17.95 12.00 29.83
C GLN A 31 -18.19 11.35 28.46
N LEU A 32 -17.18 10.71 27.85
CA LEU A 32 -17.33 10.08 26.53
C LEU A 32 -18.40 9.00 26.51
N ASP A 33 -18.61 8.29 27.62
CA ASP A 33 -19.66 7.26 27.71
C ASP A 33 -21.07 7.85 27.80
N THR A 34 -21.22 9.10 28.24
CA THR A 34 -22.53 9.75 28.46
C THR A 34 -22.98 10.63 27.29
N PHE A 35 -22.09 10.95 26.36
CA PHE A 35 -22.45 11.72 25.17
C PHE A 35 -23.14 10.84 24.13
N ASP A 36 -24.34 11.27 23.70
CA ASP A 36 -25.03 10.74 22.51
C ASP A 36 -24.67 11.51 21.23
N ASN A 37 -24.12 12.73 21.37
CA ASN A 37 -23.76 13.58 20.24
C ASN A 37 -22.35 13.24 19.71
N TRP A 38 -22.32 12.56 18.57
CA TRP A 38 -21.09 12.13 17.91
C TRP A 38 -20.15 13.28 17.51
N SER A 39 -20.69 14.38 16.98
CA SER A 39 -19.89 15.53 16.53
C SER A 39 -19.12 16.17 17.70
N LEU A 40 -19.72 16.23 18.89
CA LEU A 40 -19.06 16.75 20.09
C LEU A 40 -17.96 15.81 20.59
N ILE A 41 -18.18 14.50 20.50
CA ILE A 41 -17.18 13.48 20.85
C ILE A 41 -15.96 13.64 19.94
N GLU A 42 -16.18 13.70 18.63
CA GLU A 42 -15.13 13.84 17.63
C GLU A 42 -14.29 15.12 17.85
N ASP A 43 -14.92 16.28 18.05
CA ASP A 43 -14.23 17.55 18.31
C ASP A 43 -13.33 17.48 19.56
N ARG A 44 -13.81 16.84 20.63
CA ARG A 44 -13.05 16.68 21.88
C ARG A 44 -11.87 15.74 21.68
N LEU A 45 -12.07 14.62 21.00
CA LEU A 45 -11.02 13.64 20.72
C LEU A 45 -9.94 14.20 19.80
N ASN A 46 -10.34 14.93 18.77
CA ASN A 46 -9.44 15.66 17.87
C ASN A 46 -8.59 16.68 18.64
N SER A 47 -9.09 17.23 19.74
CA SER A 47 -8.34 18.17 20.58
C SER A 47 -7.29 17.47 21.46
N LEU A 48 -7.50 16.19 21.81
CA LEU A 48 -6.58 15.45 22.69
C LEU A 48 -5.20 15.23 22.07
N GLN A 49 -5.09 15.18 20.74
CA GLN A 49 -3.81 15.00 20.05
C GLN A 49 -2.77 16.09 20.41
N TYR A 50 -3.23 17.28 20.79
CA TYR A 50 -2.39 18.42 21.16
C TYR A 50 -1.89 18.34 22.60
N LEU A 51 -2.48 17.46 23.40
CA LEU A 51 -2.11 17.22 24.80
C LEU A 51 -1.07 16.11 24.95
N CYS A 52 -0.71 15.41 23.87
CA CYS A 52 0.40 14.45 23.81
C CYS A 52 1.76 15.17 23.85
N ILE A 53 2.11 15.74 25.01
CA ILE A 53 3.34 16.54 25.22
C ILE A 53 4.37 15.84 26.13
N SER A 54 3.95 14.80 26.85
CA SER A 54 4.78 13.93 27.67
C SER A 54 4.32 12.50 27.52
N LYS A 55 5.13 11.55 27.99
CA LYS A 55 4.77 10.13 27.97
C LYS A 55 3.47 9.88 28.75
N GLU A 56 3.35 10.45 29.94
CA GLU A 56 2.21 10.28 30.84
C GLU A 56 0.91 10.82 30.23
N THR A 57 0.97 12.02 29.65
CA THR A 57 -0.20 12.62 28.99
C THR A 57 -0.61 11.81 27.75
N SER A 58 0.36 11.35 26.95
CA SER A 58 0.12 10.46 25.83
C SER A 58 -0.49 9.11 26.24
N ASP A 59 -0.07 8.52 27.37
CA ASP A 59 -0.66 7.28 27.88
C ASP A 59 -2.16 7.45 28.15
N VAL A 60 -2.54 8.53 28.83
CA VAL A 60 -3.96 8.82 29.13
C VAL A 60 -4.75 9.06 27.84
N VAL A 61 -4.18 9.78 26.86
CA VAL A 61 -4.82 10.00 25.55
C VAL A 61 -5.01 8.68 24.79
N VAL A 62 -4.00 7.80 24.75
CA VAL A 62 -4.11 6.49 24.10
C VAL A 62 -5.19 5.63 24.77
N GLN A 63 -5.25 5.61 26.10
CA GLN A 63 -6.31 4.88 26.82
C GLN A 63 -7.70 5.46 26.55
N CYS A 64 -7.81 6.79 26.49
CA CYS A 64 -9.04 7.47 26.11
C CYS A 64 -9.50 7.04 24.71
N TYR A 65 -8.60 7.01 23.72
CA TYR A 65 -8.91 6.53 22.37
C TYR A 65 -9.29 5.04 22.34
N LYS A 66 -8.60 4.18 23.09
CA LYS A 66 -8.92 2.75 23.19
C LYS A 66 -10.31 2.49 23.76
N GLN A 67 -10.75 3.28 24.74
CA GLN A 67 -12.08 3.13 25.35
C GLN A 67 -13.19 3.38 24.33
N VAL A 68 -13.06 4.43 23.54
CA VAL A 68 -14.12 4.83 22.60
C VAL A 68 -14.02 4.10 21.26
N PHE A 69 -12.92 3.36 21.01
CA PHE A 69 -12.75 2.49 19.84
C PHE A 69 -13.93 1.54 19.60
N LYS A 70 -14.62 1.10 20.66
CA LYS A 70 -15.81 0.24 20.55
C LYS A 70 -17.01 0.92 19.88
N ARG A 71 -17.06 2.26 19.86
CA ARG A 71 -18.17 3.05 19.31
C ARG A 71 -17.97 3.38 17.83
N ASP A 72 -16.77 3.81 17.43
CA ASP A 72 -16.46 4.13 16.03
C ASP A 72 -14.99 3.87 15.69
N ILE A 73 -14.71 2.67 15.21
CA ILE A 73 -13.38 2.21 14.82
C ILE A 73 -12.64 3.19 13.90
N TRP A 74 -13.33 3.92 13.02
CA TRP A 74 -12.70 4.74 11.98
C TRP A 74 -11.98 5.93 12.57
N THR A 75 -12.71 6.76 13.29
CA THR A 75 -12.19 7.99 13.87
C THR A 75 -10.98 7.72 14.78
N TYR A 76 -11.00 6.64 15.56
CA TYR A 76 -9.90 6.33 16.49
C TYR A 76 -8.67 5.77 15.81
N ALA A 77 -8.84 4.93 14.79
CA ALA A 77 -7.71 4.37 14.06
C ALA A 77 -6.88 5.50 13.42
N ASP A 78 -7.56 6.50 12.85
CA ASP A 78 -6.91 7.71 12.31
C ASP A 78 -6.28 8.57 13.42
N LEU A 79 -6.97 8.80 14.54
CA LEU A 79 -6.41 9.55 15.68
C LEU A 79 -5.16 8.89 16.27
N LEU A 80 -5.15 7.56 16.39
CA LEU A 80 -3.98 6.80 16.84
C LEU A 80 -2.82 6.92 15.85
N CYS A 81 -3.11 6.91 14.54
CA CYS A 81 -2.10 7.19 13.52
C CYS A 81 -1.51 8.59 13.68
N VAL A 82 -2.34 9.60 13.92
CA VAL A 82 -1.92 10.99 14.06
C VAL A 82 -1.01 11.18 15.30
N ILE A 83 -1.35 10.57 16.43
CA ILE A 83 -0.52 10.71 17.64
C ILE A 83 0.70 9.79 17.64
N SER A 84 0.77 8.77 16.77
CA SER A 84 1.86 7.78 16.73
C SER A 84 3.25 8.39 16.69
N VAL A 85 3.40 9.54 16.00
CA VAL A 85 4.68 10.26 15.88
C VAL A 85 5.18 10.87 17.19
N LYS A 86 4.31 10.95 18.20
CA LYS A 86 4.59 11.51 19.53
C LYS A 86 4.75 10.42 20.59
N LEU A 87 4.46 9.17 20.25
CA LEU A 87 4.50 8.05 21.18
C LEU A 87 5.93 7.52 21.34
N SER A 88 6.26 7.09 22.55
CA SER A 88 7.47 6.32 22.81
C SER A 88 7.37 4.91 22.22
N GLU A 89 8.51 4.22 22.11
CA GLU A 89 8.55 2.85 21.60
C GLU A 89 7.60 1.92 22.36
N GLN A 90 7.60 1.97 23.70
CA GLN A 90 6.71 1.14 24.53
C GLN A 90 5.23 1.47 24.29
N GLN A 91 4.89 2.74 24.08
CA GLN A 91 3.51 3.14 23.77
C GLN A 91 3.07 2.66 22.39
N LEU A 92 3.99 2.64 21.42
CA LEU A 92 3.73 2.04 20.12
C LEU A 92 3.51 0.53 20.22
N ASP A 93 4.23 -0.18 21.10
CA ASP A 93 3.96 -1.60 21.36
C ASP A 93 2.50 -1.82 21.80
N ASP A 94 2.01 -0.98 22.72
CA ASP A 94 0.64 -1.07 23.23
C ASP A 94 -0.42 -0.74 22.16
N VAL A 95 -0.11 0.15 21.21
CA VAL A 95 -0.98 0.48 20.08
C VAL A 95 -0.99 -0.65 19.05
N ILE A 96 0.18 -1.21 18.74
CA ILE A 96 0.33 -2.35 17.84
C ILE A 96 -0.42 -3.57 18.37
N GLU A 97 -0.24 -3.91 19.65
CA GLU A 97 -0.96 -5.02 20.29
C GLU A 97 -2.47 -4.83 20.25
N PHE A 98 -2.91 -3.60 20.45
CA PHE A 98 -4.32 -3.26 20.35
C PHE A 98 -4.87 -3.49 18.94
N PHE A 99 -4.20 -2.99 17.89
CA PHE A 99 -4.63 -3.24 16.52
C PHE A 99 -4.60 -4.74 16.18
N MET A 100 -3.55 -5.46 16.55
CA MET A 100 -3.42 -6.90 16.27
C MET A 100 -4.47 -7.74 16.99
N GLY A 101 -4.84 -7.42 18.23
CA GLY A 101 -5.88 -8.13 18.99
C GLY A 101 -7.32 -7.88 18.49
N ILE A 102 -7.45 -7.15 17.39
CA ILE A 102 -8.70 -6.81 16.74
C ILE A 102 -8.74 -7.30 15.29
N ILE A 103 -7.59 -7.68 14.71
CA ILE A 103 -7.51 -8.23 13.35
C ILE A 103 -8.37 -9.51 13.20
N ASP A 104 -8.60 -10.24 14.29
CA ASP A 104 -9.46 -11.43 14.32
C ASP A 104 -10.96 -11.14 14.52
N LYS A 105 -11.36 -9.87 14.68
CA LYS A 105 -12.73 -9.45 15.01
C LYS A 105 -13.44 -8.85 13.80
N GLY A 106 -13.94 -9.71 12.93
CA GLY A 106 -14.86 -9.33 11.85
C GLY A 106 -14.22 -8.55 10.68
N GLU A 107 -14.93 -8.52 9.55
CA GLU A 107 -14.35 -8.06 8.28
C GLU A 107 -14.04 -6.54 8.25
N TYR A 108 -14.94 -5.73 8.80
CA TYR A 108 -14.81 -4.28 8.74
C TYR A 108 -13.73 -3.71 9.67
N VAL A 109 -13.51 -4.37 10.80
CA VAL A 109 -12.62 -3.86 11.85
C VAL A 109 -11.15 -4.10 11.49
N HIS A 110 -10.86 -5.27 10.91
CA HIS A 110 -9.49 -5.60 10.55
C HIS A 110 -8.96 -4.74 9.39
N TYR A 111 -9.81 -4.32 8.44
CA TYR A 111 -9.49 -3.35 7.38
C TYR A 111 -8.82 -2.10 7.97
N ARG A 112 -9.47 -1.48 8.96
CA ARG A 112 -9.03 -0.19 9.53
C ARG A 112 -7.75 -0.33 10.34
N CYS A 113 -7.64 -1.44 11.06
CA CYS A 113 -6.43 -1.77 11.81
C CYS A 113 -5.24 -2.00 10.87
N ALA A 114 -5.43 -2.73 9.78
CA ALA A 114 -4.38 -2.98 8.79
C ALA A 114 -3.93 -1.70 8.07
N GLU A 115 -4.88 -0.86 7.65
CA GLU A 115 -4.59 0.45 7.07
C GLU A 115 -3.77 1.33 8.05
N SER A 116 -4.17 1.35 9.32
CA SER A 116 -3.48 2.13 10.36
C SER A 116 -2.07 1.60 10.63
N ILE A 117 -1.91 0.28 10.67
CA ILE A 117 -0.62 -0.39 10.78
C ILE A 117 0.30 0.02 9.62
N ALA A 118 -0.20 0.02 8.38
CA ALA A 118 0.56 0.44 7.21
C ALA A 118 1.00 1.92 7.34
N LYS A 119 0.09 2.81 7.74
CA LYS A 119 0.37 4.25 7.96
C LYS A 119 1.48 4.48 9.00
N ILE A 120 1.47 3.74 10.11
CA ILE A 120 2.47 3.91 11.18
C ILE A 120 3.75 3.09 10.96
N ALA A 121 3.80 2.21 9.95
CA ALA A 121 4.91 1.26 9.77
C ALA A 121 6.29 1.97 9.73
N LEU A 122 6.39 3.12 9.06
CA LEU A 122 7.63 3.92 8.98
C LEU A 122 8.13 4.48 10.33
N LYS A 123 7.31 4.41 11.39
CA LYS A 123 7.66 4.83 12.75
C LYS A 123 8.05 3.67 13.65
N LEU A 124 7.82 2.45 13.19
CA LEU A 124 8.11 1.25 13.97
C LEU A 124 9.57 0.87 13.79
N ASN A 125 10.18 0.37 14.87
CA ASN A 125 11.50 -0.22 14.77
C ASN A 125 11.43 -1.68 14.27
N GLU A 126 12.58 -2.27 14.00
CA GLU A 126 12.68 -3.63 13.45
C GLU A 126 12.01 -4.69 14.36
N ARG A 127 12.12 -4.56 15.69
CA ARG A 127 11.49 -5.47 16.65
C ARG A 127 9.96 -5.43 16.51
N GLN A 128 9.40 -4.23 16.42
CA GLN A 128 7.97 -3.99 16.25
C GLN A 128 7.46 -4.47 14.90
N LEU A 129 8.16 -4.12 13.81
CA LEU A 129 7.84 -4.56 12.46
C LEU A 129 7.82 -6.10 12.36
N ASN A 130 8.80 -6.80 12.94
CA ASN A 130 8.82 -8.26 12.96
C ASN A 130 7.64 -8.86 13.73
N LYS A 131 7.21 -8.23 14.84
CA LYS A 131 6.04 -8.66 15.61
C LYS A 131 4.77 -8.57 14.76
N VAL A 132 4.55 -7.43 14.11
CA VAL A 132 3.40 -7.23 13.22
C VAL A 132 3.44 -8.17 12.03
N PHE A 133 4.59 -8.30 11.38
CA PHE A 133 4.81 -9.21 10.27
C PHE A 133 4.39 -10.64 10.61
N LYS A 134 4.84 -11.16 11.76
CA LYS A 134 4.48 -12.51 12.22
C LYS A 134 2.98 -12.64 12.45
N CYS A 135 2.34 -11.63 13.03
CA CYS A 135 0.89 -11.63 13.24
C CYS A 135 0.12 -11.70 11.92
N LEU A 136 0.48 -10.84 10.95
CA LEU A 136 -0.13 -10.84 9.62
C LEU A 136 0.10 -12.17 8.90
N MET A 137 1.34 -12.68 8.85
CA MET A 137 1.63 -13.97 8.22
C MET A 137 0.79 -15.11 8.82
N ASN A 138 0.70 -15.18 10.15
CA ASN A 138 -0.14 -16.18 10.81
C ASN A 138 -1.63 -16.02 10.42
N ALA A 139 -2.12 -14.79 10.27
CA ALA A 139 -3.49 -14.54 9.85
C ALA A 139 -3.74 -15.09 8.43
N PHE A 140 -2.85 -14.80 7.48
CA PHE A 140 -2.88 -15.31 6.12
C PHE A 140 -2.81 -16.85 6.06
N GLU A 141 -1.95 -17.46 6.89
CA GLU A 141 -1.79 -18.92 6.93
C GLU A 141 -2.96 -19.64 7.60
N SER A 142 -3.61 -19.00 8.57
CA SER A 142 -4.69 -19.63 9.34
C SER A 142 -5.92 -19.95 8.50
N GLY A 143 -6.19 -19.16 7.45
CA GLY A 143 -7.44 -19.21 6.68
C GLY A 143 -8.71 -18.94 7.52
N LYS A 144 -8.56 -18.54 8.79
CA LYS A 144 -9.67 -18.34 9.74
C LYS A 144 -10.35 -16.99 9.57
N ILE A 145 -9.63 -16.03 8.99
CA ILE A 145 -10.06 -14.64 8.84
C ILE A 145 -10.10 -14.33 7.35
N THR A 146 -11.14 -13.65 6.90
CA THR A 146 -11.20 -13.05 5.57
C THR A 146 -10.12 -11.98 5.50
N ILE A 147 -9.05 -12.23 4.75
CA ILE A 147 -7.98 -11.27 4.54
C ILE A 147 -8.47 -10.18 3.57
N CYS A 148 -8.44 -8.92 3.98
CA CYS A 148 -8.67 -7.79 3.08
C CYS A 148 -7.39 -7.32 2.36
N LYS A 149 -7.60 -6.48 1.34
CA LYS A 149 -6.53 -5.83 0.58
C LYS A 149 -5.60 -4.96 1.45
N GLU A 150 -6.10 -4.37 2.53
CA GLU A 150 -5.33 -3.56 3.48
C GLU A 150 -4.37 -4.43 4.30
N CYS A 151 -4.78 -5.65 4.66
CA CYS A 151 -3.87 -6.62 5.30
C CYS A 151 -2.72 -6.99 4.36
N ALA A 152 -3.01 -7.21 3.08
CA ALA A 152 -1.99 -7.47 2.06
C ALA A 152 -1.05 -6.28 1.89
N HIS A 153 -1.61 -5.07 1.82
CA HIS A 153 -0.83 -3.83 1.72
C HIS A 153 0.05 -3.60 2.97
N ALA A 154 -0.47 -3.83 4.18
CA ALA A 154 0.30 -3.74 5.41
C ALA A 154 1.45 -4.77 5.44
N LEU A 155 1.18 -6.00 5.01
CA LEU A 155 2.20 -7.06 4.90
C LEU A 155 3.29 -6.66 3.89
N ALA A 156 2.92 -6.18 2.71
CA ALA A 156 3.86 -5.69 1.68
C ALA A 156 4.70 -4.50 2.18
N THR A 157 4.07 -3.56 2.89
CA THR A 157 4.73 -2.36 3.44
C THR A 157 5.74 -2.73 4.52
N ILE A 158 5.36 -3.57 5.48
CA ILE A 158 6.23 -3.97 6.58
C ILE A 158 7.39 -4.83 6.08
N SER A 159 7.10 -5.81 5.22
CA SER A 159 8.12 -6.68 4.65
C SER A 159 9.10 -5.91 3.77
N SER A 160 8.64 -4.88 3.06
CA SER A 160 9.49 -3.93 2.32
C SER A 160 10.47 -3.16 3.21
N GLN A 161 10.13 -2.93 4.47
CA GLN A 161 11.01 -2.25 5.42
C GLN A 161 12.00 -3.22 6.07
N LEU A 162 11.54 -4.42 6.41
CA LEU A 162 12.39 -5.48 6.98
C LEU A 162 13.40 -6.02 5.96
N GLY A 163 13.00 -6.13 4.69
CA GLY A 163 13.81 -6.73 3.65
C GLY A 163 14.07 -8.22 3.89
N GLY A 164 15.13 -8.74 3.25
CA GLY A 164 15.62 -10.10 3.44
C GLY A 164 14.51 -11.16 3.33
N LYS A 165 14.56 -12.16 4.23
CA LYS A 165 13.64 -13.29 4.22
C LYS A 165 12.17 -12.89 4.43
N GLN A 166 11.92 -11.80 5.14
CA GLN A 166 10.56 -11.31 5.39
C GLN A 166 9.91 -10.78 4.12
N LEU A 167 10.67 -10.06 3.29
CA LEU A 167 10.24 -9.64 1.96
C LEU A 167 9.90 -10.87 1.09
N ASP A 168 10.78 -11.86 1.09
CA ASP A 168 10.60 -13.09 0.31
C ASP A 168 9.34 -13.87 0.74
N ASN A 169 9.16 -14.04 2.04
CA ASN A 169 8.01 -14.73 2.59
C ASN A 169 6.69 -13.99 2.31
N ALA A 170 6.66 -12.66 2.44
CA ALA A 170 5.49 -11.87 2.12
C ALA A 170 5.12 -12.00 0.63
N PHE A 171 6.11 -11.91 -0.25
CA PHE A 171 5.89 -12.06 -1.68
C PHE A 171 5.26 -13.41 -2.03
N GLN A 172 5.84 -14.51 -1.55
CA GLN A 172 5.31 -15.85 -1.77
C GLN A 172 3.91 -16.02 -1.19
N CYS A 173 3.67 -15.44 0.00
CA CYS A 173 2.34 -15.41 0.60
C CYS A 173 1.32 -14.69 -0.30
N LEU A 174 1.65 -13.49 -0.77
CA LEU A 174 0.74 -12.67 -1.58
C LEU A 174 0.42 -13.33 -2.93
N ILE A 175 1.42 -13.85 -3.66
CA ILE A 175 1.17 -14.52 -4.94
C ILE A 175 0.28 -15.76 -4.77
N HIS A 176 0.52 -16.59 -3.76
CA HIS A 176 -0.18 -17.87 -3.64
C HIS A 176 -1.48 -17.81 -2.85
N ARG A 177 -1.61 -16.86 -1.92
CA ARG A 177 -2.77 -16.78 -1.01
C ARG A 177 -3.67 -15.59 -1.29
N PHE A 178 -3.15 -14.52 -1.89
CA PHE A 178 -3.94 -13.33 -2.15
C PHE A 178 -3.56 -12.60 -3.46
N PRO A 179 -3.71 -13.26 -4.63
CA PRO A 179 -3.40 -12.66 -5.93
C PRO A 179 -4.13 -11.34 -6.19
N LEU A 180 -5.31 -11.16 -5.60
CA LEU A 180 -6.14 -9.95 -5.75
C LEU A 180 -5.42 -8.66 -5.34
N TYR A 181 -4.39 -8.75 -4.48
CA TYR A 181 -3.57 -7.58 -4.15
C TYR A 181 -2.88 -6.95 -5.38
N PHE A 182 -2.51 -7.77 -6.37
CA PHE A 182 -1.83 -7.31 -7.58
C PHE A 182 -2.76 -6.60 -8.57
N TYR A 183 -4.08 -6.71 -8.37
CA TYR A 183 -5.09 -6.13 -9.27
C TYR A 183 -5.80 -4.91 -8.67
N ASN A 184 -5.31 -4.42 -7.54
CA ASN A 184 -5.94 -3.33 -6.81
C ASN A 184 -5.32 -1.97 -7.15
N ASP A 185 -6.18 -1.03 -7.53
CA ASP A 185 -5.79 0.34 -7.90
C ASP A 185 -5.35 1.19 -6.72
N ASP A 186 -5.93 0.97 -5.54
CA ASP A 186 -5.71 1.82 -4.36
C ASP A 186 -4.24 1.82 -3.90
N PHE A 187 -3.52 0.72 -4.18
CA PHE A 187 -2.14 0.51 -3.71
C PHE A 187 -1.15 0.35 -4.86
N GLN A 188 -1.48 0.80 -6.08
CA GLN A 188 -0.65 0.54 -7.25
C GLN A 188 0.79 1.06 -7.07
N THR A 189 0.95 2.27 -6.54
CA THR A 189 2.27 2.88 -6.28
C THR A 189 3.07 2.05 -5.27
N ASP A 190 2.44 1.63 -4.18
CA ASP A 190 3.11 0.87 -3.12
C ASP A 190 3.44 -0.55 -3.57
N LEU A 191 2.58 -1.16 -4.38
CA LEU A 191 2.83 -2.45 -5.02
C LEU A 191 4.06 -2.37 -5.95
N ILE A 192 4.16 -1.34 -6.78
CA ILE A 192 5.33 -1.13 -7.63
C ILE A 192 6.58 -0.96 -6.76
N GLN A 193 6.52 -0.15 -5.71
CA GLN A 193 7.66 0.02 -4.79
C GLN A 193 8.06 -1.29 -4.11
N PHE A 194 7.09 -2.10 -3.69
CA PHE A 194 7.30 -3.43 -3.12
C PHE A 194 8.01 -4.36 -4.13
N LEU A 195 7.48 -4.46 -5.35
CA LEU A 195 8.09 -5.25 -6.43
C LEU A 195 9.50 -4.76 -6.77
N MET A 196 9.73 -3.45 -6.74
CA MET A 196 11.03 -2.84 -6.98
C MET A 196 12.07 -3.17 -5.90
N LYS A 197 11.66 -3.62 -4.72
CA LYS A 197 12.57 -4.09 -3.67
C LYS A 197 12.96 -5.56 -3.80
N LEU A 198 12.25 -6.34 -4.62
CA LEU A 198 12.58 -7.74 -4.85
C LEU A 198 13.95 -7.89 -5.54
N LYS A 199 14.63 -8.98 -5.17
CA LYS A 199 15.91 -9.43 -5.73
C LYS A 199 15.68 -10.23 -7.01
N GLU A 200 16.74 -10.34 -7.82
CA GLU A 200 16.71 -11.04 -9.11
C GLU A 200 16.19 -12.48 -9.00
N GLU A 201 16.54 -13.19 -7.93
CA GLU A 201 16.07 -14.56 -7.65
C GLU A 201 14.54 -14.69 -7.62
N GLN A 202 13.83 -13.63 -7.24
CA GLN A 202 12.37 -13.60 -7.09
C GLN A 202 11.68 -13.07 -8.34
N LEU A 203 12.39 -12.28 -9.15
CA LEU A 203 11.83 -11.69 -10.36
C LEU A 203 11.38 -12.75 -11.37
N GLY A 204 11.98 -13.95 -11.33
CA GLY A 204 11.50 -15.09 -12.13
C GLY A 204 10.06 -15.49 -11.80
N ASP A 205 9.73 -15.56 -10.51
CA ASP A 205 8.37 -15.90 -10.04
C ASP A 205 7.39 -14.76 -10.33
N VAL A 206 7.80 -13.50 -10.11
CA VAL A 206 6.99 -12.32 -10.47
C VAL A 206 6.66 -12.34 -11.95
N PHE A 207 7.69 -12.55 -12.78
CA PHE A 207 7.56 -12.58 -14.23
C PHE A 207 6.58 -13.66 -14.65
N LYS A 208 6.76 -14.88 -14.16
CA LYS A 208 5.87 -16.00 -14.47
C LYS A 208 4.43 -15.69 -14.06
N PHE A 209 4.21 -15.21 -12.84
CA PHE A 209 2.88 -14.83 -12.37
C PHE A 209 2.20 -13.80 -13.28
N LEU A 210 2.93 -12.76 -13.69
CA LEU A 210 2.38 -11.73 -14.58
C LEU A 210 2.11 -12.28 -15.99
N ILE A 211 2.99 -13.10 -16.56
CA ILE A 211 2.77 -13.66 -17.89
C ILE A 211 1.60 -14.65 -17.90
N ASP A 212 1.47 -15.47 -16.87
CA ASP A 212 0.34 -16.39 -16.69
C ASP A 212 -0.96 -15.58 -16.58
N GLY A 213 -1.00 -14.52 -15.77
CA GLY A 213 -2.18 -13.64 -15.64
C GLY A 213 -2.53 -12.85 -16.90
N LEU A 214 -1.53 -12.50 -17.72
CA LEU A 214 -1.74 -11.83 -19.00
C LEU A 214 -2.39 -12.78 -20.03
N SER A 215 -1.99 -14.05 -19.98
CA SER A 215 -2.35 -15.07 -20.97
C SER A 215 -3.58 -15.89 -20.58
N ASP A 216 -4.11 -15.72 -19.36
CA ASP A 216 -5.29 -16.46 -18.92
C ASP A 216 -6.55 -15.98 -19.67
N GLU A 217 -7.11 -16.88 -20.48
CA GLU A 217 -8.33 -16.66 -21.25
C GLU A 217 -9.56 -16.42 -20.37
N LYS A 218 -9.55 -16.93 -19.13
CA LYS A 218 -10.65 -16.82 -18.17
C LYS A 218 -10.63 -15.51 -17.39
N GLU A 219 -9.48 -14.83 -17.37
CA GLU A 219 -9.35 -13.56 -16.67
C GLU A 219 -10.10 -12.44 -17.40
N ASN A 220 -10.70 -11.55 -16.60
CA ASN A 220 -11.44 -10.43 -17.17
C ASN A 220 -10.49 -9.35 -17.73
N ASP A 221 -11.03 -8.46 -18.55
CA ASP A 221 -10.27 -7.37 -19.17
C ASP A 221 -9.55 -6.48 -18.14
N GLY A 222 -10.17 -6.25 -16.98
CA GLY A 222 -9.58 -5.48 -15.88
C GLY A 222 -8.30 -6.12 -15.34
N VAL A 223 -8.26 -7.43 -15.17
CA VAL A 223 -7.05 -8.15 -14.70
C VAL A 223 -5.94 -8.04 -15.73
N ARG A 224 -6.23 -8.29 -17.02
CA ARG A 224 -5.22 -8.13 -18.08
C ARG A 224 -4.67 -6.72 -18.17
N LYS A 225 -5.53 -5.71 -18.03
CA LYS A 225 -5.14 -4.30 -17.95
C LYS A 225 -4.12 -4.08 -16.82
N LYS A 226 -4.42 -4.54 -15.61
CA LYS A 226 -3.54 -4.38 -14.44
C LYS A 226 -2.21 -5.10 -14.60
N VAL A 227 -2.24 -6.32 -15.13
CA VAL A 227 -1.05 -7.11 -15.41
C VAL A 227 -0.16 -6.42 -16.44
N ALA A 228 -0.73 -5.93 -17.55
CA ALA A 228 0.00 -5.19 -18.57
C ALA A 228 0.65 -3.91 -17.99
N GLU A 229 -0.11 -3.13 -17.22
CA GLU A 229 0.42 -1.95 -16.52
C GLU A 229 1.61 -2.31 -15.61
N LEU A 230 1.52 -3.40 -14.84
CA LEU A 230 2.61 -3.84 -13.98
C LEU A 230 3.84 -4.28 -14.78
N ILE A 231 3.65 -5.10 -15.82
CA ILE A 231 4.72 -5.56 -16.72
C ILE A 231 5.51 -4.37 -17.29
N GLY A 232 4.81 -3.34 -17.75
CA GLY A 232 5.42 -2.11 -18.26
C GLY A 232 6.19 -1.37 -17.17
N LYS A 233 5.55 -1.08 -16.03
CA LYS A 233 6.13 -0.24 -14.97
C LYS A 233 7.35 -0.85 -14.30
N ILE A 234 7.40 -2.17 -14.14
CA ILE A 234 8.57 -2.85 -13.53
C ILE A 234 9.57 -3.32 -14.58
N SER A 235 9.42 -2.95 -15.86
CA SER A 235 10.28 -3.44 -16.94
C SER A 235 11.76 -3.11 -16.81
N MET A 236 12.13 -2.10 -16.03
CA MET A 236 13.53 -1.79 -15.69
C MET A 236 14.23 -2.88 -14.85
N LYS A 237 13.47 -3.80 -14.26
CA LYS A 237 13.98 -4.93 -13.46
C LYS A 237 14.20 -6.19 -14.29
N TRP A 238 13.60 -6.28 -15.47
CA TRP A 238 13.70 -7.46 -16.31
C TRP A 238 15.08 -7.58 -16.93
N ASN A 239 15.60 -8.82 -16.99
CA ASN A 239 16.75 -9.11 -17.84
C ASN A 239 16.35 -9.14 -19.31
N GLU A 240 17.34 -9.18 -20.21
CA GLU A 240 17.12 -9.14 -21.67
C GLU A 240 16.13 -10.20 -22.15
N LYS A 241 16.27 -11.43 -21.65
CA LYS A 241 15.37 -12.54 -22.00
C LYS A 241 13.94 -12.25 -21.57
N GLN A 242 13.75 -11.83 -20.31
CA GLN A 242 12.44 -11.46 -19.77
C GLN A 242 11.80 -10.29 -20.52
N LEU A 243 12.58 -9.28 -20.92
CA LEU A 243 12.07 -8.17 -21.74
C LEU A 243 11.54 -8.66 -23.09
N ILE A 244 12.29 -9.54 -23.77
CA ILE A 244 11.89 -10.11 -25.06
C ILE A 244 10.64 -10.98 -24.89
N ASP A 245 10.62 -11.84 -23.88
CA ASP A 245 9.49 -12.74 -23.60
C ASP A 245 8.23 -11.93 -23.25
N ALA A 246 8.32 -10.92 -22.37
CA ALA A 246 7.19 -10.04 -22.06
C ALA A 246 6.70 -9.24 -23.28
N PHE A 247 7.63 -8.75 -24.11
CA PHE A 247 7.27 -8.05 -25.33
C PHE A 247 6.44 -8.96 -26.25
N ASN A 248 6.91 -10.19 -26.49
CA ASN A 248 6.20 -11.14 -27.35
C ASN A 248 4.81 -11.48 -26.79
N SER A 249 4.70 -11.77 -25.49
CA SER A 249 3.40 -12.04 -24.86
C SER A 249 2.44 -10.86 -24.98
N LEU A 250 2.91 -9.62 -24.78
CA LEU A 250 2.09 -8.43 -24.96
C LEU A 250 1.66 -8.23 -26.42
N ILE A 251 2.51 -8.56 -27.39
CA ILE A 251 2.18 -8.48 -28.82
C ILE A 251 1.09 -9.48 -29.20
N ASP A 252 1.16 -10.70 -28.66
CA ASP A 252 0.12 -11.72 -28.86
C ASP A 252 -1.23 -11.22 -28.36
N ILE A 253 -1.28 -10.67 -27.14
CA ILE A 253 -2.49 -10.05 -26.59
C ILE A 253 -2.94 -8.86 -27.43
N PHE A 254 -2.02 -7.95 -27.81
CA PHE A 254 -2.33 -6.77 -28.61
C PHE A 254 -2.98 -7.12 -29.96
N ASN A 255 -2.58 -8.25 -30.54
CA ASN A 255 -3.17 -8.73 -31.79
C ASN A 255 -4.54 -9.36 -31.61
N ALA A 256 -4.75 -10.07 -30.51
CA ALA A 256 -5.99 -10.76 -30.19
C ALA A 256 -7.07 -9.83 -29.65
N ILE A 257 -6.70 -8.78 -28.91
CA ILE A 257 -7.64 -7.90 -28.23
C ILE A 257 -8.22 -6.83 -29.17
N ASP A 258 -9.51 -6.59 -29.02
CA ASP A 258 -10.27 -5.52 -29.68
C ASP A 258 -9.93 -4.17 -29.03
N ASP A 259 -9.92 -3.09 -29.82
CA ASP A 259 -9.48 -1.77 -29.37
C ASP A 259 -10.50 -1.03 -28.49
N SER A 260 -11.73 -1.56 -28.40
CA SER A 260 -12.76 -1.08 -27.47
C SER A 260 -12.53 -1.50 -26.02
N TYR A 261 -11.64 -2.46 -25.76
CA TYR A 261 -11.33 -2.92 -24.40
C TYR A 261 -10.35 -2.00 -23.67
N ASP A 262 -10.53 -1.87 -22.36
CA ASP A 262 -9.69 -1.05 -21.50
C ASP A 262 -8.25 -1.57 -21.47
N ALA A 263 -8.06 -2.90 -21.52
CA ALA A 263 -6.73 -3.49 -21.54
C ALA A 263 -5.95 -3.19 -22.82
N PHE A 264 -6.61 -2.84 -23.94
CA PHE A 264 -5.91 -2.51 -25.19
C PHE A 264 -4.92 -1.35 -24.98
N ASN A 265 -5.36 -0.29 -24.30
CA ASN A 265 -4.51 0.86 -24.02
C ASN A 265 -3.36 0.53 -23.07
N ALA A 266 -3.63 -0.26 -22.02
CA ALA A 266 -2.61 -0.71 -21.08
C ALA A 266 -1.54 -1.59 -21.73
N VAL A 267 -1.95 -2.56 -22.56
CA VAL A 267 -1.04 -3.41 -23.34
C VAL A 267 -0.20 -2.57 -24.29
N ARG A 268 -0.82 -1.63 -25.01
CA ARG A 268 -0.11 -0.70 -25.90
C ARG A 268 0.93 0.12 -25.16
N GLU A 269 0.61 0.63 -23.98
CA GLU A 269 1.55 1.41 -23.15
C GLU A 269 2.70 0.55 -22.65
N ALA A 270 2.41 -0.65 -22.13
CA ALA A 270 3.41 -1.61 -21.68
C ALA A 270 4.38 -2.01 -22.80
N ILE A 271 3.86 -2.25 -24.01
CA ILE A 271 4.67 -2.51 -25.21
C ILE A 271 5.63 -1.36 -25.47
N ALA A 272 5.15 -0.11 -25.45
CA ALA A 272 6.04 1.03 -25.69
C ALA A 272 7.10 1.19 -24.59
N GLU A 273 6.73 0.95 -23.34
CA GLU A 273 7.66 1.00 -22.21
C GLU A 273 8.75 -0.07 -22.30
N ILE A 274 8.42 -1.27 -22.76
CA ILE A 274 9.40 -2.36 -22.94
C ILE A 274 10.22 -2.15 -24.21
N THR A 275 9.60 -1.68 -25.30
CA THR A 275 10.26 -1.52 -26.60
C THR A 275 11.54 -0.70 -26.46
N VAL A 276 11.49 0.44 -25.78
CA VAL A 276 12.65 1.33 -25.60
C VAL A 276 13.79 0.72 -24.76
N LYS A 277 13.55 -0.42 -24.11
CA LYS A 277 14.52 -1.18 -23.31
C LYS A 277 15.04 -2.42 -24.04
N LEU A 278 14.49 -2.75 -25.21
CA LEU A 278 14.96 -3.89 -26.00
C LEU A 278 16.37 -3.63 -26.56
N PRO A 279 17.20 -4.69 -26.67
CA PRO A 279 18.49 -4.60 -27.35
C PRO A 279 18.33 -4.24 -28.83
N GLY A 280 19.32 -3.57 -29.42
CA GLY A 280 19.19 -2.82 -30.68
C GLY A 280 18.45 -3.53 -31.82
N ARG A 281 18.80 -4.79 -32.15
CA ARG A 281 18.14 -5.53 -33.23
C ARG A 281 16.66 -5.82 -32.91
N GLN A 282 16.36 -6.15 -31.66
CA GLN A 282 15.02 -6.42 -31.18
C GLN A 282 14.20 -5.14 -31.12
N PHE A 283 14.80 -4.01 -30.73
CA PHE A 283 14.18 -2.69 -30.83
C PHE A 283 13.76 -2.38 -32.27
N ASP A 284 14.66 -2.51 -33.24
CA ASP A 284 14.35 -2.17 -34.64
C ASP A 284 13.20 -3.02 -35.19
N ASN A 285 13.22 -4.32 -34.88
CA ASN A 285 12.14 -5.23 -35.26
C ASN A 285 10.81 -4.86 -34.61
N ALA A 286 10.82 -4.62 -33.30
CA ALA A 286 9.64 -4.20 -32.54
C ALA A 286 9.07 -2.88 -33.06
N PHE A 287 9.94 -1.89 -33.30
CA PHE A 287 9.55 -0.59 -33.82
C PHE A 287 8.90 -0.72 -35.19
N ASN A 288 9.55 -1.39 -36.14
CA ASN A 288 9.01 -1.60 -37.49
C ASN A 288 7.66 -2.33 -37.48
N TYR A 289 7.53 -3.33 -36.62
CA TYR A 289 6.28 -4.04 -36.41
C TYR A 289 5.16 -3.09 -35.93
N LEU A 290 5.44 -2.28 -34.91
CA LEU A 290 4.46 -1.33 -34.35
C LEU A 290 4.05 -0.28 -35.38
N ILE A 291 4.97 0.23 -36.21
CA ILE A 291 4.63 1.14 -37.31
C ILE A 291 3.63 0.50 -38.28
N SER A 292 3.95 -0.70 -38.77
CA SER A 292 3.10 -1.41 -39.73
C SER A 292 1.71 -1.67 -39.16
N ARG A 293 1.66 -2.15 -37.91
CA ARG A 293 0.40 -2.52 -37.25
C ARG A 293 -0.45 -1.31 -36.88
N LEU A 294 0.14 -0.25 -36.33
CA LEU A 294 -0.62 0.95 -35.94
C LEU A 294 -1.16 1.73 -37.14
N ASN A 295 -0.43 1.74 -38.26
CA ASN A 295 -0.93 2.31 -39.52
C ASN A 295 -2.21 1.60 -39.99
N SER A 296 -2.35 0.30 -39.70
CA SER A 296 -3.57 -0.46 -40.04
C SER A 296 -4.76 -0.20 -39.12
N ARG A 297 -4.55 0.35 -37.91
CA ARG A 297 -5.60 0.56 -36.89
C ARG A 297 -5.97 2.04 -36.65
N ASN A 298 -5.51 2.98 -37.49
CA ASN A 298 -5.80 4.43 -37.37
C ASN A 298 -5.47 5.08 -36.00
N ASN A 299 -4.66 4.43 -35.15
CA ASN A 299 -4.44 4.85 -33.75
C ASN A 299 -2.95 5.17 -33.44
N ALA A 300 -2.18 5.55 -34.47
CA ALA A 300 -0.72 5.53 -34.46
C ALA A 300 -0.03 6.78 -33.86
N TYR A 301 -0.69 7.93 -33.82
CA TYR A 301 0.01 9.22 -33.73
C TYR A 301 0.76 9.43 -32.39
N TYR A 302 0.12 9.13 -31.26
CA TYR A 302 0.72 9.37 -29.94
C TYR A 302 1.86 8.39 -29.61
N LEU A 303 1.69 7.10 -29.92
CA LEU A 303 2.74 6.09 -29.68
C LEU A 303 3.95 6.34 -30.56
N PHE A 304 3.71 6.71 -31.83
CA PHE A 304 4.76 7.05 -32.77
C PHE A 304 5.63 8.21 -32.29
N ILE A 305 5.01 9.30 -31.82
CA ILE A 305 5.75 10.46 -31.29
C ILE A 305 6.58 10.08 -30.06
N ARG A 306 6.04 9.27 -29.15
CA ARG A 306 6.76 8.82 -27.94
C ARG A 306 7.97 7.95 -28.31
N LEU A 307 7.75 6.90 -29.09
CA LEU A 307 8.81 5.97 -29.51
C LEU A 307 9.89 6.68 -30.35
N HIS A 308 9.51 7.57 -31.26
CA HIS A 308 10.45 8.34 -32.07
C HIS A 308 11.28 9.31 -31.22
N LYS A 309 10.67 9.99 -30.23
CA LYS A 309 11.41 10.87 -29.31
C LYS A 309 12.43 10.09 -28.48
N ASP A 310 12.08 8.91 -28.00
CA ASP A 310 12.98 8.12 -27.18
C ASP A 310 14.07 7.44 -28.02
N TRP A 311 13.77 7.00 -29.26
CA TRP A 311 14.78 6.56 -30.21
C TRP A 311 15.83 7.63 -30.52
N MET A 312 15.40 8.88 -30.70
CA MET A 312 16.30 10.02 -30.95
C MET A 312 17.21 10.35 -29.76
N LYS A 313 16.85 9.97 -28.53
CA LYS A 313 17.67 10.19 -27.32
C LYS A 313 18.70 9.09 -27.06
N ASN A 314 18.45 7.89 -27.58
CA ASN A 314 19.28 6.70 -27.35
C ASN A 314 20.32 6.47 -28.47
N LYS A 315 20.45 7.40 -29.42
CA LYS A 315 21.49 7.46 -30.45
C LYS A 315 22.59 8.42 -30.06
#